data_AF-A0A2V6V2W8-F1
#
_entry.id   AF-A0A2V6V2W8-F1
#
_cell.length_a   1.000
_cell.length_b   1.000
_cell.length_c   1.000
_cell.angle_alpha   90.00
_cell.angle_beta   90.00
_cell.angle_gamma   90.00
#
_symmetry.space_group_name_H-M   'P 1'
#
loop_
_entity.id
_entity.type
_entity.pdbx_description
1 polymer ?
#
loop_
_entity_poly.entity_id
_entity_poly.type
_entity_poly.pdbx_seq_one_letter_code
_entity_poly.pdbx_strand_id
1 'polypeptide(L)'
;LSLSLLRLFREPLADVLRREIMDPIGASGEWQWQPYSNSTVEIDGRSLPSVPGGSHWGGGLWMSSRDHARFGSFLAQGGRWNGRALLPAEWITEMRRPCALNPEYGLLTWLNTGRRQFPSAPESSFAARGAGSNVIWIDPEHDLVVVVRWIDKPHVDGFIARVLDAAR
;
A
#
# COMPACT_ATOMS: atom_id res chain seq x y z
N LEU A 1 -6.12 -12.02 -6.96
CA LEU A 1 -6.51 -11.73 -5.57
C LEU A 1 -7.93 -11.16 -5.47
N SER A 2 -8.26 -10.07 -6.16
CA SER A 2 -9.55 -9.38 -6.02
C SER A 2 -10.79 -10.28 -6.20
N LEU A 3 -10.81 -11.14 -7.22
CA LEU A 3 -11.92 -12.10 -7.40
C LEU A 3 -12.09 -13.06 -6.22
N SER A 4 -10.99 -13.57 -5.66
CA SER A 4 -11.01 -14.47 -4.51
C SER A 4 -11.55 -13.76 -3.27
N LEU A 5 -11.10 -12.53 -3.01
CA LEU A 5 -11.62 -11.72 -1.90
C LEU A 5 -13.10 -11.38 -2.09
N LEU A 6 -13.55 -11.07 -3.31
CA LEU A 6 -14.96 -10.84 -3.60
C LEU A 6 -15.82 -12.07 -3.30
N ARG A 7 -15.36 -13.27 -3.66
CA ARG A 7 -16.08 -14.52 -3.37
C ARG A 7 -16.11 -14.84 -1.87
N LEU A 8 -15.09 -14.41 -1.12
CA LEU A 8 -15.02 -14.54 0.33
C LEU A 8 -16.00 -13.57 1.02
N PHE A 9 -15.88 -12.27 0.75
CA PHE A 9 -16.64 -11.22 1.43
C PHE A 9 -18.07 -11.06 0.89
N ARG A 10 -18.31 -11.38 -0.38
CA ARG A 10 -19.62 -11.29 -1.06
C ARG A 10 -20.24 -9.89 -1.01
N GLU A 11 -19.38 -8.87 -0.89
CA GLU A 11 -19.70 -7.45 -0.92
C GLU A 11 -18.60 -6.69 -1.69
N PRO A 12 -18.86 -5.45 -2.16
CA PRO A 12 -17.84 -4.66 -2.86
C PRO A 12 -16.58 -4.48 -2.00
N LEU A 13 -15.40 -4.77 -2.56
CA LEU A 13 -14.14 -4.68 -1.80
C LEU A 13 -13.80 -3.26 -1.34
N ALA A 14 -14.32 -2.23 -2.01
CA ALA A 14 -14.24 -0.86 -1.54
C ALA A 14 -14.94 -0.68 -0.18
N ASP A 15 -16.09 -1.32 0.02
CA ASP A 15 -16.84 -1.21 1.27
C ASP A 15 -16.14 -1.98 2.40
N VAL A 16 -15.58 -3.15 2.10
CA VAL A 16 -14.70 -3.91 3.02
C VAL A 16 -13.53 -3.03 3.46
N LEU A 17 -12.76 -2.50 2.48
CA LEU A 17 -11.58 -1.70 2.76
C LEU A 17 -11.91 -0.43 3.55
N ARG A 18 -13.05 0.19 3.24
CA ARG A 18 -13.58 1.35 3.97
C ARG A 18 -13.83 1.04 5.44
N ARG A 19 -14.68 0.04 5.69
CA ARG A 19 -15.12 -0.33 7.03
C ARG A 19 -13.99 -0.85 7.90
N GLU A 20 -13.14 -1.73 7.34
CA GLU A 20 -12.14 -2.44 8.13
C GLU A 20 -10.86 -1.63 8.37
N ILE A 21 -10.49 -0.73 7.45
CA ILE A 21 -9.19 -0.04 7.49
C ILE A 21 -9.33 1.47 7.31
N MET A 22 -9.88 1.95 6.19
CA MET A 22 -9.73 3.36 5.81
C MET A 22 -10.48 4.31 6.76
N ASP A 23 -11.71 3.97 7.17
CA ASP A 23 -12.46 4.76 8.15
C ASP A 23 -11.80 4.69 9.54
N PRO A 24 -11.42 3.51 10.08
CA PRO A 24 -10.67 3.42 11.33
C PRO A 24 -9.36 4.23 11.39
N ILE A 25 -8.61 4.34 10.28
CA ILE A 25 -7.38 5.15 10.21
C ILE A 25 -7.65 6.64 9.96
N GLY A 26 -8.92 7.04 9.87
CA GLY A 26 -9.34 8.42 9.65
C GLY A 26 -8.99 8.95 8.25
N ALA A 27 -8.99 8.08 7.24
CA ALA A 27 -8.88 8.52 5.85
C ALA A 27 -10.10 9.35 5.43
N SER A 28 -9.94 10.13 4.37
CA SER A 28 -11.06 10.91 3.81
C SER A 28 -12.17 10.03 3.25
N GLY A 29 -13.37 10.59 3.07
CA GLY A 29 -14.45 9.91 2.33
C GLY A 29 -14.25 9.90 0.81
N GLU A 30 -13.28 10.66 0.30
CA GLU A 30 -13.12 11.03 -1.11
C GLU A 30 -12.37 9.98 -1.95
N TRP A 31 -11.72 9.01 -1.31
CA TRP A 31 -11.01 7.97 -2.04
C TRP A 31 -11.98 7.02 -2.74
N GLN A 32 -11.52 6.47 -3.86
CA GLN A 32 -12.30 5.58 -4.71
C GLN A 32 -11.46 4.36 -5.09
N TRP A 33 -12.10 3.20 -5.22
CA TRP A 33 -11.48 2.03 -5.82
C TRP A 33 -12.21 1.66 -7.10
N GLN A 34 -11.69 2.18 -8.21
CA GLN A 34 -12.32 2.09 -9.51
C GLN A 34 -11.98 0.77 -10.19
N PRO A 35 -12.97 -0.04 -10.59
CA PRO A 35 -12.77 -1.20 -11.45
C PRO A 35 -12.60 -0.77 -12.91
N TYR A 36 -12.14 -1.67 -13.78
CA TYR A 36 -12.37 -1.53 -15.22
C TYR A 36 -13.87 -1.62 -15.53
N SER A 37 -14.32 -0.94 -16.59
CA SER A 37 -15.74 -0.90 -17.00
C SER A 37 -16.33 -2.28 -17.32
N ASN A 38 -15.48 -3.25 -17.67
CA ASN A 38 -15.86 -4.63 -17.98
C ASN A 38 -15.51 -5.63 -16.86
N SER A 39 -15.18 -5.16 -15.64
CA SER A 39 -14.76 -6.02 -14.54
C SER A 39 -15.86 -6.17 -13.49
N THR A 40 -16.90 -6.92 -13.84
CA THR A 40 -17.97 -7.31 -12.91
C THR A 40 -18.07 -8.83 -12.82
N VAL A 41 -18.61 -9.30 -11.70
CA VAL A 41 -18.79 -10.73 -11.41
C VAL A 41 -20.14 -10.93 -10.73
N GLU A 42 -20.90 -11.91 -11.19
CA GLU A 42 -22.15 -12.30 -10.54
C GLU A 42 -21.90 -13.10 -9.26
N ILE A 43 -22.41 -12.57 -8.14
CA ILE A 43 -22.41 -13.18 -6.81
C ILE A 43 -23.81 -13.00 -6.22
N ASP A 44 -24.50 -14.10 -5.92
CA ASP A 44 -25.84 -14.09 -5.31
C ASP A 44 -26.90 -13.28 -6.08
N GLY A 45 -26.86 -13.35 -7.41
CA GLY A 45 -27.77 -12.61 -8.28
C GLY A 45 -27.50 -11.10 -8.32
N ARG A 46 -26.36 -10.66 -7.79
CA ARG A 46 -25.88 -9.28 -7.87
C ARG A 46 -24.61 -9.21 -8.71
N SER A 47 -24.58 -8.23 -9.60
CA SER A 47 -23.36 -7.85 -10.31
C SER A 47 -22.48 -7.01 -9.40
N LEU A 48 -21.34 -7.56 -8.96
CA LEU A 48 -20.37 -6.87 -8.11
C LEU A 48 -19.12 -6.45 -8.89
N PRO A 49 -18.60 -5.23 -8.67
CA PRO A 49 -17.37 -4.79 -9.32
C PRO A 49 -16.17 -5.56 -8.75
N SER A 50 -15.45 -6.26 -9.63
CA SER A 50 -14.12 -6.74 -9.33
C SER A 50 -13.12 -5.63 -9.58
N VAL A 51 -12.22 -5.44 -8.63
CA VAL A 51 -11.18 -4.41 -8.69
C VAL A 51 -9.81 -5.05 -8.91
N PRO A 52 -9.56 -5.72 -10.07
CA PRO A 52 -8.23 -6.19 -10.43
C PRO A 52 -7.33 -5.04 -10.91
N GLY A 53 -7.89 -3.82 -11.06
CA GLY A 53 -7.31 -2.62 -11.64
C GLY A 53 -8.41 -1.74 -12.23
N GLY A 54 -8.07 -0.51 -12.67
CA GLY A 54 -9.05 0.40 -13.28
C GLY A 54 -8.62 1.87 -13.37
N SER A 55 -7.70 2.31 -12.51
CA SER A 55 -7.08 3.65 -12.55
C SER A 55 -5.55 3.53 -12.52
N HIS A 56 -4.88 4.46 -13.23
CA HIS A 56 -3.43 4.57 -13.44
C HIS A 56 -2.64 3.26 -13.32
N TRP A 57 -2.61 2.49 -14.40
CA TRP A 57 -1.69 1.34 -14.57
C TRP A 57 -1.93 0.16 -13.61
N GLY A 58 -3.18 -0.06 -13.21
CA GLY A 58 -3.63 -1.38 -12.74
C GLY A 58 -4.01 -1.48 -11.26
N GLY A 59 -3.99 -0.39 -10.49
CA GLY A 59 -4.37 -0.42 -9.06
C GLY A 59 -5.84 -0.13 -8.79
N GLY A 60 -6.48 0.74 -9.58
CA GLY A 60 -7.88 1.15 -9.35
C GLY A 60 -8.06 2.14 -8.19
N LEU A 61 -7.15 2.14 -7.22
CA LEU A 61 -7.23 3.00 -6.05
C LEU A 61 -6.80 4.44 -6.36
N TRP A 62 -7.71 5.37 -6.11
CA TRP A 62 -7.50 6.81 -6.27
C TRP A 62 -7.73 7.50 -4.93
N MET A 63 -6.70 8.17 -4.41
CA MET A 63 -6.76 8.90 -3.14
C MET A 63 -5.70 10.00 -3.04
N SER A 64 -5.86 10.84 -2.02
CA SER A 64 -4.92 11.92 -1.68
C SER A 64 -3.59 11.36 -1.16
N SER A 65 -2.50 12.12 -1.30
CA SER A 65 -1.21 11.73 -0.70
C SER A 65 -1.29 11.67 0.83
N ARG A 66 -2.22 12.40 1.45
CA ARG A 66 -2.47 12.35 2.89
C ARG A 66 -3.10 11.03 3.32
N ASP A 67 -4.04 10.50 2.54
CA ASP A 67 -4.65 9.19 2.84
C ASP A 67 -3.67 8.04 2.58
N HIS A 68 -2.82 8.15 1.55
CA HIS A 68 -1.68 7.25 1.39
C HIS A 68 -0.72 7.30 2.59
N ALA A 69 -0.45 8.50 3.13
CA ALA A 69 0.42 8.64 4.30
C ALA A 69 -0.20 8.00 5.54
N ARG A 70 -1.51 8.17 5.76
CA ARG A 70 -2.23 7.47 6.85
C ARG A 70 -2.12 5.96 6.71
N PHE A 71 -2.33 5.43 5.51
CA PHE A 71 -2.17 4.00 5.24
C PHE A 71 -0.72 3.54 5.49
N GLY A 72 0.28 4.30 5.06
CA GLY A 72 1.68 4.02 5.35
C GLY A 72 2.00 4.05 6.84
N SER A 73 1.47 5.03 7.59
CA SER A 73 1.62 5.12 9.05
C SER A 73 0.95 3.97 9.78
N PHE A 74 -0.19 3.50 9.30
CA PHE A 74 -0.85 2.30 9.80
C PHE A 74 0.03 1.04 9.65
N LEU A 75 0.71 0.88 8.51
CA LEU A 75 1.67 -0.20 8.31
C LEU A 75 2.93 -0.03 9.18
N ALA A 76 3.44 1.19 9.31
CA ALA A 76 4.58 1.52 10.17
C ALA A 76 4.31 1.18 11.64
N GLN A 77 3.08 1.39 12.10
CA GLN A 77 2.60 1.07 13.45
C GLN A 77 2.23 -0.41 13.65
N GLY A 78 2.65 -1.30 12.74
CA GLY A 78 2.43 -2.73 12.91
C GLY A 78 0.97 -3.15 12.80
N GLY A 79 0.18 -2.47 11.96
CA GLY A 79 -1.24 -2.80 11.78
C GLY A 79 -2.13 -2.27 12.91
N ARG A 80 -1.62 -1.31 13.69
CA ARG A 80 -2.33 -0.66 14.78
C ARG A 80 -2.63 0.79 14.43
N TRP A 81 -3.72 1.30 14.99
CA TRP A 81 -4.10 2.70 14.90
C TRP A 81 -4.79 3.13 16.19
N ASN A 82 -4.35 4.24 16.79
CA ASN A 82 -4.89 4.76 18.05
C ASN A 82 -5.06 3.69 19.14
N GLY A 83 -4.06 2.81 19.30
CA GLY A 83 -4.08 1.75 20.31
C GLY A 83 -4.94 0.52 19.96
N ARG A 84 -5.69 0.52 18.85
CA ARG A 84 -6.45 -0.62 18.35
C ARG A 84 -5.66 -1.38 17.29
N ALA A 85 -5.59 -2.71 17.38
CA ALA A 85 -5.13 -3.55 16.27
C ALA A 85 -6.24 -3.70 15.24
N LEU A 86 -6.01 -3.26 14.01
CA LEU A 86 -6.91 -3.49 12.87
C LEU A 86 -6.44 -4.68 12.03
N LEU A 87 -5.12 -4.90 11.99
CA LEU A 87 -4.51 -6.07 11.40
C LEU A 87 -3.62 -6.75 12.46
N PRO A 88 -3.67 -8.09 12.58
CA PRO A 88 -2.72 -8.82 13.43
C PRO A 88 -1.27 -8.53 13.01
N ALA A 89 -0.39 -8.36 13.99
CA ALA A 89 0.99 -7.90 13.75
C ALA A 89 1.79 -8.90 12.89
N GLU A 90 1.46 -10.20 12.99
CA GLU A 90 2.04 -11.26 12.17
C GLU A 90 1.84 -11.02 10.67
N TRP A 91 0.73 -10.40 10.25
CA TRP A 91 0.53 -10.08 8.83
C TRP A 91 1.50 -9.00 8.35
N ILE A 92 1.88 -8.04 9.21
CA ILE A 92 2.92 -7.06 8.86
C ILE A 92 4.28 -7.74 8.75
N THR A 93 4.57 -8.70 9.62
CA THR A 93 5.76 -9.54 9.52
C THR A 93 5.77 -10.33 8.21
N GLU A 94 4.66 -10.96 7.83
CA GLU A 94 4.55 -11.71 6.57
C GLU A 94 4.63 -10.80 5.33
N MET A 95 4.04 -9.60 5.38
CA MET A 95 4.22 -8.58 4.33
C MET A 95 5.69 -8.23 4.10
N ARG A 96 6.51 -8.28 5.15
CA ARG A 96 7.93 -7.94 5.13
C ARG A 96 8.84 -9.16 4.97
N ARG A 97 8.29 -10.38 4.89
CA ARG A 97 9.08 -11.60 4.67
C ARG A 97 9.52 -11.65 3.21
N PRO A 98 10.83 -11.70 2.90
CA PRO A 98 11.31 -11.81 1.53
C PRO A 98 10.84 -13.08 0.85
N CYS A 99 10.41 -12.96 -0.41
CA CYS A 99 10.14 -14.09 -1.29
C CYS A 99 11.47 -14.71 -1.74
N ALA A 100 11.57 -16.04 -1.70
CA ALA A 100 12.79 -16.76 -2.08
C ALA A 100 13.21 -16.50 -3.55
N LEU A 101 12.26 -16.28 -4.45
CA LEU A 101 12.52 -16.01 -5.87
C LEU A 101 12.84 -14.54 -6.15
N ASN A 102 12.36 -13.63 -5.30
CA ASN A 102 12.65 -12.20 -5.41
C ASN A 102 12.76 -11.61 -3.99
N PRO A 103 13.98 -11.53 -3.43
CA PRO A 103 14.15 -11.07 -2.06
C PRO A 103 13.75 -9.61 -1.83
N GLU A 104 13.53 -8.82 -2.88
CA GLU A 104 13.05 -7.43 -2.79
C GLU A 104 11.53 -7.32 -2.73
N TYR A 105 10.83 -8.45 -2.60
CA TYR A 105 9.39 -8.50 -2.59
C TYR A 105 8.87 -9.43 -1.50
N GLY A 106 7.87 -8.97 -0.74
CA GLY A 106 7.12 -9.76 0.22
C GLY A 106 5.67 -9.93 -0.21
N LEU A 107 4.74 -10.04 0.74
CA LEU A 107 3.31 -10.12 0.42
C LEU A 107 2.78 -8.76 -0.04
N LEU A 108 2.73 -8.56 -1.36
CA LEU A 108 2.30 -7.32 -2.03
C LEU A 108 3.10 -6.05 -1.65
N THR A 109 4.30 -6.23 -1.08
CA THR A 109 5.13 -5.14 -0.52
C THR A 109 6.53 -5.20 -1.13
N TRP A 110 7.05 -4.06 -1.55
CA TRP A 110 8.46 -3.94 -1.99
C TRP A 110 9.36 -3.76 -0.77
N LEU A 111 10.45 -4.51 -0.71
CA LEU A 111 11.39 -4.55 0.42
C LEU A 111 12.74 -3.99 -0.02
N ASN A 112 13.43 -3.28 0.88
CA ASN A 112 14.78 -2.79 0.61
C ASN A 112 15.88 -3.81 0.96
N THR A 113 15.61 -5.11 0.78
CA THR A 113 16.55 -6.21 1.07
C THR A 113 17.87 -6.02 0.32
N GLY A 114 18.99 -6.05 1.04
CA GLY A 114 20.32 -5.76 0.50
C GLY A 114 20.48 -4.34 -0.04
N ARG A 115 19.61 -3.40 0.37
CA ARG A 115 19.55 -2.00 -0.08
C ARG A 115 19.47 -1.83 -1.60
N ARG A 116 18.83 -2.78 -2.29
CA ARG A 116 18.80 -2.79 -3.77
C ARG A 116 17.77 -1.82 -4.36
N GLN A 117 16.65 -1.60 -3.68
CA GLN A 117 15.59 -0.70 -4.14
C GLN A 117 15.93 0.77 -3.85
N PHE A 118 16.45 1.02 -2.66
CA PHE A 118 16.76 2.34 -2.11
C PHE A 118 18.14 2.27 -1.41
N PRO A 119 19.25 2.32 -2.18
CA PRO A 119 20.61 2.24 -1.65
C PRO A 119 20.93 3.16 -0.47
N SER A 120 20.36 4.37 -0.47
CA SER A 120 20.58 5.38 0.57
C SER A 120 19.75 5.15 1.84
N ALA A 121 18.75 4.28 1.79
CA ALA A 121 17.85 4.00 2.91
C ALA A 121 18.27 2.77 3.73
N PRO A 122 17.78 2.63 4.97
CA PRO A 122 17.92 1.40 5.73
C PRO A 122 17.35 0.18 5.00
N GLU A 123 17.97 -0.97 5.22
CA GLU A 123 17.52 -2.25 4.67
C GLU A 123 16.15 -2.67 5.22
N SER A 124 15.81 -2.21 6.43
CA SER A 124 14.52 -2.49 7.09
C SER A 124 13.33 -1.76 6.46
N SER A 125 13.60 -0.76 5.61
CA SER A 125 12.58 0.05 4.94
C SER A 125 11.85 -0.74 3.85
N PHE A 126 10.61 -0.34 3.60
CA PHE A 126 9.73 -1.02 2.65
C PHE A 126 8.79 -0.02 1.98
N ALA A 127 8.11 -0.44 0.91
CA ALA A 127 7.28 0.46 0.14
C ALA A 127 6.11 -0.21 -0.58
N ALA A 128 5.04 0.56 -0.79
CA ALA A 128 4.11 0.32 -1.88
C ALA A 128 4.57 1.13 -3.10
N ARG A 129 4.71 0.47 -4.26
CA ARG A 129 5.15 1.12 -5.51
C ARG A 129 4.16 0.87 -6.62
N GLY A 130 3.72 1.95 -7.26
CA GLY A 130 2.90 1.94 -8.47
C GLY A 130 3.68 2.46 -9.68
N ALA A 131 3.12 2.22 -10.86
CA ALA A 131 3.68 2.75 -12.11
C ALA A 131 3.72 4.29 -12.09
N GLY A 132 4.63 4.87 -12.89
CA GLY A 132 4.90 6.31 -12.86
C GLY A 132 5.56 6.77 -11.56
N SER A 133 6.26 5.88 -10.86
CA SER A 133 6.96 6.17 -9.60
C SER A 133 6.07 6.80 -8.53
N ASN A 134 4.91 6.21 -8.30
CA ASN A 134 4.11 6.49 -7.11
C ASN A 134 4.64 5.60 -5.98
N VAL A 135 5.18 6.21 -4.92
CA VAL A 135 5.86 5.50 -3.84
C VAL A 135 5.31 5.96 -2.50
N ILE A 136 4.83 5.00 -1.70
CA ILE A 136 4.65 5.15 -0.26
C ILE A 136 5.83 4.43 0.37
N TRP A 137 6.85 5.17 0.78
CA TRP A 137 8.06 4.64 1.42
C TRP A 137 7.92 4.75 2.94
N ILE A 138 8.27 3.68 3.64
CA ILE A 138 8.12 3.54 5.08
C ILE A 138 9.48 3.14 5.65
N ASP A 139 9.96 3.93 6.60
CA ASP A 139 11.22 3.70 7.29
C ASP A 139 10.99 3.65 8.80
N PRO A 140 10.91 2.43 9.37
CA PRO A 140 10.71 2.25 10.79
C PRO A 140 11.89 2.73 11.65
N GLU A 141 13.11 2.76 11.13
CA GLU A 141 14.30 3.16 11.91
C GLU A 141 14.30 4.66 12.23
N HIS A 142 13.70 5.45 11.34
CA HIS A 142 13.61 6.91 11.48
C HIS A 142 12.20 7.41 11.81
N ASP A 143 11.24 6.50 12.03
CA ASP A 143 9.81 6.81 12.22
C ASP A 143 9.22 7.68 11.08
N LEU A 144 9.52 7.31 9.83
CA LEU A 144 9.12 8.08 8.65
C LEU A 144 8.14 7.33 7.76
N VAL A 145 7.19 8.10 7.22
CA VAL A 145 6.35 7.72 6.10
C VAL A 145 6.38 8.84 5.07
N VAL A 146 6.79 8.51 3.86
CA VAL A 146 6.93 9.47 2.77
C VAL A 146 6.10 9.04 1.59
N VAL A 147 5.28 9.96 1.09
CA VAL A 147 4.50 9.76 -0.12
C VAL A 147 5.02 10.69 -1.21
N VAL A 148 5.59 10.11 -2.25
CA VAL A 148 6.07 10.82 -3.44
C VAL A 148 5.41 10.23 -4.69
N ARG A 149 5.02 11.08 -5.63
CA ARG A 149 4.24 10.70 -6.81
C ARG A 149 4.85 11.33 -8.05
N TRP A 150 4.87 10.59 -9.16
CA TRP A 150 5.34 11.09 -10.46
C TRP A 150 6.78 11.61 -10.47
N ILE A 151 7.61 11.13 -9.54
CA ILE A 151 9.04 11.43 -9.54
C ILE A 151 9.73 10.65 -10.65
N ASP A 152 10.70 11.27 -11.32
CA ASP A 152 11.51 10.55 -12.30
C ASP A 152 12.25 9.39 -11.61
N LYS A 153 12.09 8.17 -12.14
CA LYS A 153 12.48 6.92 -11.45
C LYS A 153 13.95 6.90 -11.01
N PRO A 154 14.94 7.35 -11.81
CA PRO A 154 16.34 7.41 -11.39
C PRO A 154 16.59 8.32 -10.18
N HIS A 155 15.71 9.28 -9.90
CA HIS A 155 15.87 10.27 -8.85
C HIS A 155 15.23 9.88 -7.50
N VAL A 156 14.55 8.72 -7.42
CA VAL A 156 13.88 8.26 -6.20
C VAL A 156 14.86 8.10 -5.03
N ASP A 157 15.99 7.44 -5.23
CA ASP A 157 16.98 7.23 -4.17
C ASP A 157 17.60 8.54 -3.69
N GLY A 158 17.99 9.42 -4.62
CA GLY A 158 18.51 10.73 -4.28
C GLY A 158 17.50 11.63 -3.55
N PHE A 159 16.20 11.46 -3.80
CA PHE A 159 15.15 12.11 -3.02
C PHE A 159 15.09 11.56 -1.59
N ILE A 160 15.10 10.23 -1.43
CA ILE A 160 15.11 9.57 -0.12
C ILE A 160 16.33 9.99 0.71
N ALA A 161 17.52 10.03 0.10
CA ALA A 161 18.75 10.50 0.76
C ALA A 161 18.57 11.91 1.35
N ARG A 162 18.01 12.85 0.58
CA ARG A 162 17.76 14.23 1.04
C ARG A 162 16.73 14.29 2.16
N VAL A 163 15.69 13.45 2.13
CA VAL A 163 14.71 13.36 3.22
C VAL A 163 15.37 12.86 4.50
N LEU A 164 16.19 11.81 4.40
CA LEU A 164 16.93 11.26 5.55
C LEU A 164 17.92 12.28 6.12
N ASP A 165 18.64 13.01 5.27
CA ASP A 165 19.56 14.06 5.72
C ASP A 165 18.83 15.20 6.44
N ALA A 166 17.61 15.53 6.01
CA ALA A 166 16.79 16.59 6.61
C ALA A 166 16.07 16.16 7.90
N ALA A 167 15.95 14.86 8.16
CA ALA A 167 15.30 14.29 9.35
C ALA A 167 16.28 14.05 10.51
N ARG A 168 17.57 14.31 10.30
CA ARG A 168 18.62 14.29 11.33
C ARG A 168 18.68 15.61 12.08
#